data_AF-A0A7S3GZG1-F1
#
_entry.id   AF-A0A7S3GZG1-F1
#
_cell.length_a   1.000
_cell.length_b   1.000
_cell.length_c   1.000
_cell.angle_alpha   90.00
_cell.angle_beta   90.00
_cell.angle_gamma   90.00
#
_symmetry.space_group_name_H-M   'P 1'
#
loop_
_entity.id
_entity.type
_entity.pdbx_description
1 polymer ?
#
loop_
_entity_poly.entity_id
_entity_poly.type
_entity_poly.pdbx_seq_one_letter_code
_entity_poly.pdbx_strand_id
1 'polypeptide(L)'
;KLVRLQYDQQIIDLEWRKTYKALLDAEHRQDTLPANAQQKTKDTLKKEVEGYTKYLTDLQEQKDMYQLEVVEVYSRCDEIKLALKKESDLEDLRMFMENRTKDSLSADNAFFRTKFNIHAAGGRNPGSTFP
;
A
#
# COMPACT_ATOMS: atom_id res chain seq x y z
N LYS A 1 3.65 6.64 9.04
CA LYS A 1 2.20 6.57 8.70
C LYS A 1 1.53 5.39 9.42
N LEU A 2 1.93 4.13 9.17
CA LEU A 2 1.43 2.94 9.88
C LEU A 2 1.47 3.00 11.42
N VAL A 3 2.59 3.43 12.01
CA VAL A 3 2.72 3.54 13.48
C VAL A 3 1.69 4.50 14.08
N ARG A 4 1.40 5.61 13.38
CA ARG A 4 0.40 6.60 13.82
C ARG A 4 -1.01 6.03 13.67
N LEU A 5 -1.29 5.37 12.56
CA LEU A 5 -2.52 4.62 12.30
C LEU A 5 -2.81 3.60 13.41
N GLN A 6 -1.80 2.83 13.82
CA GLN A 6 -1.93 1.83 14.86
C GLN A 6 -2.15 2.44 16.25
N TYR A 7 -1.50 3.57 16.54
CA TYR A 7 -1.73 4.32 17.77
C TYR A 7 -3.15 4.91 17.84
N ASP A 8 -3.61 5.52 16.74
CA ASP A 8 -4.96 6.09 16.64
C ASP A 8 -6.02 4.98 16.78
N GLN A 9 -5.80 3.82 16.16
CA GLN A 9 -6.66 2.65 16.32
C GLN A 9 -6.74 2.16 17.78
N GLN A 10 -5.61 2.14 18.50
CA GLN A 10 -5.60 1.77 19.92
C GLN A 10 -6.38 2.76 20.79
N ILE A 11 -6.30 4.06 20.49
CA ILE A 11 -7.09 5.09 21.17
C ILE A 11 -8.57 4.83 20.95
N ILE A 12 -8.99 4.64 19.70
CA ILE A 12 -10.40 4.38 19.38
C ILE A 12 -10.89 3.08 20.03
N ASP A 13 -10.09 2.02 20.02
CA ASP A 13 -10.44 0.76 20.69
C ASP A 13 -10.62 0.94 22.20
N LEU A 14 -9.75 1.72 22.83
CA LEU A 14 -9.81 2.00 24.26
C LEU A 14 -11.03 2.85 24.61
N GLU A 15 -11.33 3.87 23.79
CA GLU A 15 -12.52 4.70 23.97
C GLU A 15 -13.79 3.88 23.75
N TRP A 16 -13.85 3.07 22.69
CA TRP A 16 -14.98 2.18 22.40
C TRP A 16 -15.28 1.25 23.58
N ARG A 17 -14.26 0.63 24.19
CA ARG A 17 -14.44 -0.23 25.37
C ARG A 17 -14.96 0.53 26.59
N LYS A 18 -14.48 1.76 26.81
CA LYS A 18 -14.96 2.63 27.90
C LYS A 18 -16.42 3.01 27.69
N THR A 19 -16.78 3.46 26.50
CA THR A 19 -18.15 3.84 26.14
C THR A 19 -19.08 2.64 26.22
N TYR A 20 -18.64 1.46 25.78
CA TYR A 20 -19.43 0.23 25.88
C TYR A 20 -19.72 -0.16 27.33
N LYS A 21 -18.72 -0.05 28.21
CA LYS A 21 -18.94 -0.26 29.64
C LYS A 21 -19.92 0.76 30.22
N ALA A 22 -19.79 2.03 29.85
CA ALA A 22 -20.71 3.08 30.30
C ALA A 22 -22.15 2.85 29.81
N LEU A 23 -22.32 2.32 28.59
CA LEU A 23 -23.61 1.89 28.07
C LEU A 23 -24.21 0.77 28.95
N LEU A 24 -23.45 -0.30 29.21
CA LEU A 24 -23.91 -1.41 30.04
C LEU A 24 -24.30 -0.94 31.46
N ASP A 25 -23.51 -0.05 32.05
CA ASP A 25 -23.81 0.53 33.35
C ASP A 25 -25.08 1.42 33.30
N ALA A 26 -25.34 2.12 32.20
CA ALA A 26 -26.54 2.92 31.98
C ALA A 26 -27.79 2.06 31.76
N GLU A 27 -27.68 1.00 30.96
CA GLU A 27 -28.73 0.00 30.74
C GLU A 27 -29.09 -0.71 32.05
N HIS A 28 -28.08 -1.12 32.82
CA HIS A 28 -28.32 -1.73 34.12
C HIS A 28 -29.02 -0.79 35.10
N ARG A 29 -28.65 0.51 35.10
CA ARG A 29 -29.38 1.53 35.87
C ARG A 29 -30.82 1.66 35.41
N GLN A 30 -31.07 1.60 34.11
CA GLN A 30 -32.41 1.68 33.53
C GLN A 30 -33.27 0.47 33.92
N ASP A 31 -32.70 -0.74 33.91
CA ASP A 31 -33.40 -1.98 34.26
C ASP A 31 -33.69 -2.11 35.75
N THR A 32 -32.81 -1.59 36.60
CA THR A 32 -32.95 -1.62 38.05
C THR A 32 -33.80 -0.49 38.61
N LEU A 33 -34.32 0.40 37.75
CA LEU A 33 -35.19 1.49 38.18
C LEU A 33 -36.49 0.97 38.79
N PRO A 34 -36.91 1.47 39.97
CA PRO A 34 -38.17 1.06 40.54
C PRO A 34 -39.34 1.57 39.69
N ALA A 35 -40.45 0.82 39.62
CA ALA A 35 -41.57 1.13 38.74
C ALA A 35 -42.17 2.53 38.98
N ASN A 36 -42.12 3.00 40.23
CA ASN A 36 -42.59 4.31 40.69
C ASN A 36 -41.60 5.47 40.45
N ALA A 37 -40.43 5.21 39.83
CA ALA A 37 -39.47 6.25 39.52
C ALA A 37 -40.10 7.35 38.64
N GLN A 38 -39.67 8.59 38.88
CA GLN A 38 -40.17 9.75 38.15
C GLN A 38 -39.92 9.60 36.64
N GLN A 39 -40.90 9.97 35.82
CA GLN A 39 -40.79 9.89 34.36
C GLN A 39 -39.57 10.66 33.84
N LYS A 40 -39.28 11.82 34.43
CA LYS A 40 -38.08 12.61 34.10
C LYS A 40 -36.78 11.79 34.25
N THR A 41 -36.65 11.00 35.30
CA THR A 41 -35.48 10.14 35.53
C THR A 41 -35.40 9.04 34.48
N LYS A 42 -36.54 8.42 34.13
CA LYS A 42 -36.61 7.42 33.06
C LYS A 42 -36.19 8.00 31.71
N ASP A 43 -36.67 9.21 31.39
CA ASP A 43 -36.34 9.90 30.13
C ASP A 43 -34.87 10.30 30.08
N THR A 44 -34.27 10.73 31.20
CA THR A 44 -32.85 11.05 31.27
C THR A 44 -31.98 9.81 31.03
N LEU A 45 -32.29 8.69 31.67
CA LEU A 45 -31.52 7.46 31.48
C LEU A 45 -31.68 6.89 30.07
N LYS A 46 -32.89 6.98 29.51
CA LYS A 46 -33.11 6.58 28.12
C LYS A 46 -32.27 7.42 27.15
N LYS A 47 -32.21 8.75 27.34
CA LYS A 47 -31.35 9.62 26.53
C LYS A 47 -29.86 9.32 26.70
N GLU A 48 -29.45 8.93 27.91
CA GLU A 48 -28.07 8.54 28.20
C GLU A 48 -27.69 7.26 27.43
N VAL A 49 -28.55 6.23 27.47
CA VAL A 49 -28.41 4.99 26.70
C VAL A 49 -28.38 5.25 25.20
N GLU A 50 -29.32 6.05 24.68
CA GLU A 50 -29.35 6.45 23.26
C GLU A 50 -28.08 7.21 22.85
N GLY A 51 -27.58 8.11 23.72
CA GLY A 51 -26.35 8.86 23.49
C GLY A 51 -25.11 7.97 23.41
N TYR A 52 -24.95 7.04 24.36
CA TYR A 52 -23.84 6.07 24.32
C TYR A 52 -23.93 5.14 23.11
N THR A 53 -25.14 4.70 22.76
CA THR A 53 -25.37 3.85 21.59
C THR A 53 -24.94 4.56 20.31
N LYS A 54 -25.36 5.82 20.13
CA LYS A 54 -24.96 6.62 18.97
C LYS A 54 -23.45 6.79 18.91
N TYR A 55 -22.82 7.13 20.04
CA TYR A 55 -21.37 7.34 20.07
C TYR A 55 -20.58 6.06 19.78
N LEU A 56 -21.07 4.89 20.22
CA LEU A 56 -20.48 3.60 19.88
C LEU A 56 -20.55 3.30 18.38
N THR A 57 -21.63 3.69 17.70
CA THR A 57 -21.72 3.59 16.24
C THR A 57 -20.65 4.45 15.58
N ASP A 58 -20.51 5.72 15.97
CA ASP A 58 -19.50 6.62 15.42
C ASP A 58 -18.06 6.09 15.64
N LEU A 59 -17.81 5.49 16.80
CA LEU A 59 -16.52 4.84 17.11
C LEU A 59 -16.31 3.56 16.28
N GLN A 60 -17.37 2.78 16.03
CA GLN A 60 -17.30 1.59 15.20
C GLN A 60 -16.98 1.95 13.74
N GLU A 61 -17.60 2.98 13.18
CA GLU A 61 -17.30 3.47 11.83
C GLU A 61 -15.82 3.88 11.70
N GLN A 62 -15.27 4.56 12.72
CA GLN A 62 -13.85 4.90 12.75
C GLN A 62 -12.95 3.66 12.80
N LYS A 63 -13.33 2.64 13.58
CA LYS A 63 -12.57 1.37 13.61
C LYS A 63 -12.56 0.68 12.27
N ASP A 64 -13.71 0.61 11.60
CA ASP A 64 -13.84 -0.02 10.29
C ASP A 64 -13.00 0.72 9.25
N MET A 65 -12.98 2.06 9.29
CA MET A 65 -12.12 2.89 8.45
C MET A 65 -10.64 2.57 8.67
N TYR A 66 -10.17 2.50 9.92
CA TYR A 66 -8.77 2.16 10.20
C TYR A 66 -8.40 0.75 9.75
N GLN A 67 -9.31 -0.22 9.88
CA GLN A 67 -9.09 -1.57 9.36
C GLN A 67 -8.93 -1.57 7.83
N LEU A 68 -9.75 -0.82 7.11
CA LEU A 68 -9.64 -0.67 5.67
C LEU A 68 -8.31 -0.02 5.25
N GLU A 69 -7.89 1.06 5.90
CA GLU A 69 -6.61 1.71 5.59
C GLU A 69 -5.42 0.77 5.80
N VAL A 70 -5.46 -0.05 6.86
CA VAL A 70 -4.41 -1.05 7.11
C VAL A 70 -4.36 -2.08 5.98
N VAL A 71 -5.51 -2.62 5.56
CA VAL A 71 -5.60 -3.57 4.45
C VAL A 71 -5.06 -2.96 3.16
N GLU A 72 -5.43 -1.71 2.85
CA GLU A 72 -4.98 -1.01 1.65
C GLU A 72 -3.45 -0.87 1.61
N VAL A 73 -2.85 -0.46 2.74
CA VAL A 73 -1.40 -0.31 2.83
C VAL A 73 -0.69 -1.64 2.60
N TYR A 74 -1.17 -2.74 3.21
CA TYR A 74 -0.57 -4.05 3.00
C TYR A 74 -0.76 -4.56 1.56
N SER A 75 -1.94 -4.38 0.98
CA SER A 75 -2.21 -4.74 -0.42
C SER A 75 -1.21 -4.04 -1.36
N ARG A 76 -1.03 -2.73 -1.17
CA ARG A 76 -0.07 -1.95 -1.97
C ARG A 76 1.37 -2.42 -1.76
N CYS A 77 1.76 -2.77 -0.53
CA CYS A 77 3.08 -3.35 -0.27
C CYS A 77 3.29 -4.66 -1.02
N ASP A 78 2.27 -5.51 -1.11
CA ASP A 78 2.37 -6.79 -1.82
C ASP A 78 2.42 -6.60 -3.34
N GLU A 79 1.66 -5.65 -3.89
CA GLU A 79 1.77 -5.25 -5.30
C GLU A 79 3.18 -4.77 -5.65
N ILE A 80 3.78 -3.93 -4.80
CA ILE A 80 5.16 -3.46 -5.00
C ILE A 80 6.16 -4.62 -4.96
N LYS A 81 6.02 -5.55 -4.00
CA LYS A 81 6.90 -6.73 -3.92
C LYS A 81 6.81 -7.59 -5.19
N LEU A 82 5.60 -7.77 -5.73
CA LEU A 82 5.39 -8.52 -6.97
C LEU A 82 6.04 -7.81 -8.17
N ALA A 83 5.90 -6.49 -8.26
CA ALA A 83 6.54 -5.70 -9.30
C ALA A 83 8.08 -5.79 -9.24
N LEU A 84 8.65 -5.64 -8.05
CA LEU A 84 10.10 -5.76 -7.83
C LEU A 84 10.62 -7.15 -8.19
N LYS A 85 9.89 -8.21 -7.82
CA LYS A 85 10.25 -9.58 -8.19
C LYS A 85 10.30 -9.75 -9.69
N LYS A 86 9.28 -9.25 -10.40
CA LYS A 86 9.24 -9.30 -11.87
C LYS A 86 10.42 -8.56 -12.50
N GLU A 87 10.79 -7.38 -11.98
CA GLU A 87 11.96 -6.64 -12.47
C GLU A 87 13.27 -7.40 -12.22
N SER A 88 13.41 -8.01 -11.04
CA SER A 88 14.57 -8.86 -10.71
C SER A 88 14.68 -10.06 -11.65
N ASP A 89 13.58 -10.78 -11.89
CA ASP A 89 13.54 -11.94 -12.77
C ASP A 89 13.94 -11.57 -14.22
N LEU A 90 13.54 -10.36 -14.67
CA LEU A 90 13.90 -9.84 -16.00
C LEU A 90 15.38 -9.45 -16.09
N GLU A 91 15.95 -8.83 -15.05
CA GLU A 91 17.37 -8.48 -15.03
C GLU A 91 18.23 -9.75 -14.95
N ASP A 92 17.83 -10.76 -14.17
CA ASP A 92 18.50 -12.06 -14.13
C ASP A 92 18.50 -12.74 -15.52
N LEU A 93 17.37 -12.69 -16.23
CA LEU A 93 17.28 -13.20 -17.60
C LEU A 93 18.18 -12.41 -18.56
N ARG A 94 18.19 -11.08 -18.45
CA ARG A 94 19.06 -10.22 -19.26
C ARG A 94 20.53 -10.55 -19.03
N MET A 95 20.97 -10.66 -17.77
CA MET A 95 22.34 -11.04 -17.42
C MET A 95 22.70 -12.42 -17.97
N PHE A 96 21.79 -13.39 -17.86
CA PHE A 96 21.99 -14.72 -18.41
C PHE A 96 22.21 -14.69 -19.94
N MET A 97 21.37 -13.93 -20.66
CA MET A 97 21.49 -13.78 -22.12
C MET A 97 22.75 -13.01 -22.53
N GLU A 98 23.11 -11.96 -21.79
CA GLU A 98 24.32 -11.18 -22.01
C GLU A 98 25.56 -12.05 -21.83
N ASN A 99 25.64 -12.81 -20.74
CA ASN A 99 26.75 -13.72 -20.47
C ASN A 99 26.84 -14.82 -21.52
N ARG A 100 25.72 -15.45 -21.90
CA ARG A 100 25.68 -16.44 -22.97
C ARG A 100 26.17 -15.87 -24.31
N THR A 101 25.80 -14.63 -24.62
CA THR A 101 26.25 -13.96 -25.84
C THR A 101 27.75 -13.67 -25.78
N LYS A 102 28.25 -13.15 -24.65
CA LYS A 102 29.69 -12.93 -24.43
C LYS A 102 30.49 -14.23 -24.57
N ASP A 103 30.01 -15.32 -23.98
CA ASP A 103 30.69 -16.63 -24.04
C ASP A 103 30.66 -17.23 -25.45
N SER A 104 29.58 -16.99 -26.21
CA SER A 104 29.45 -17.45 -27.59
C SER A 104 30.28 -16.64 -28.58
N LEU A 105 30.63 -15.39 -28.25
CA LEU A 105 31.48 -14.54 -29.07
C LEU A 105 32.94 -14.85 -28.72
N SER A 106 33.57 -15.74 -29.50
CA SER A 106 34.99 -16.01 -29.33
C SER A 106 35.82 -14.72 -29.50
N ALA A 107 36.86 -14.54 -28.69
CA ALA A 107 37.80 -13.41 -28.81
C ALA A 107 38.53 -13.36 -30.18
N ASP A 108 38.40 -14.42 -30.99
CA ASP A 108 38.93 -14.54 -32.35
C ASP A 108 37.88 -14.29 -33.45
N ASN A 109 36.66 -13.88 -33.09
CA ASN A 109 35.61 -13.65 -34.08
C ASN A 109 35.98 -12.44 -34.98
N ALA A 110 36.20 -12.71 -36.27
CA ALA A 110 36.73 -11.77 -37.26
C ALA A 110 35.93 -10.46 -37.33
N PHE A 111 34.63 -10.51 -37.00
CA PHE A 111 33.76 -9.34 -36.89
C PHE A 111 34.32 -8.28 -35.92
N PHE A 112 34.80 -8.65 -34.73
CA PHE A 112 35.32 -7.70 -33.73
C PHE A 112 36.77 -7.27 -33.98
N ARG A 113 37.49 -7.95 -34.88
CA ARG A 113 38.84 -7.55 -35.33
C ARG A 113 38.82 -6.61 -36.53
N THR A 114 37.67 -6.46 -37.18
CA THR A 114 37.55 -5.65 -38.38
C THR A 114 37.61 -4.16 -38.00
N LYS A 115 38.70 -3.48 -38.34
CA LYS A 115 38.77 -2.02 -38.26
C LYS A 115 37.92 -1.43 -39.38
N PHE A 116 36.74 -0.90 -39.04
CA PHE A 116 35.91 -0.16 -39.98
C PHE A 116 36.59 1.16 -40.35
N ASN A 117 37.13 1.24 -41.57
CA ASN A 117 37.75 2.46 -42.08
C ASN A 117 36.65 3.42 -42.57
N ILE A 118 36.17 4.26 -41.66
CA ILE A 118 35.14 5.31 -41.90
C ILE A 118 35.58 6.39 -42.90
N HIS A 119 36.82 6.36 -43.41
CA HIS A 119 37.33 7.32 -44.40
C HIS A 119 37.37 6.77 -45.84
N ALA A 120 36.99 5.50 -46.06
CA ALA A 120 37.00 4.91 -47.40
C ALA A 120 35.90 5.44 -48.34
N ALA A 121 34.89 6.15 -47.81
CA ALA A 121 33.78 6.73 -48.57
C ALA A 121 33.95 8.23 -48.88
N GLY A 122 35.20 8.71 -49.02
CA GLY A 122 35.49 10.14 -49.15
C GLY A 122 36.45 10.56 -50.27
N GLY A 123 36.72 9.72 -51.28
CA GLY A 123 37.68 10.14 -52.32
C GLY A 123 37.69 9.30 -53.59
N ARG A 124 36.84 9.67 -54.56
CA ARG A 124 37.19 9.63 -55.99
C ARG A 124 36.56 10.83 -56.69
N ASN A 125 37.41 11.81 -56.94
CA ASN A 125 37.17 12.90 -57.88
C ASN A 125 37.55 12.36 -59.28
N PRO A 126 36.63 12.16 -60.24
CA PRO A 126 36.97 11.73 -61.58
C PRO A 126 37.22 12.98 -62.43
N GLY A 127 38.45 13.48 -62.40
CA GLY A 127 38.91 14.50 -63.34
C GLY A 127 40.12 14.00 -64.11
N SER A 128 39.90 13.39 -65.28
CA SER A 128 40.72 13.56 -66.51
C SER A 128 40.52 12.43 -67.52
N THR A 129 39.99 12.77 -68.70
CA THR A 129 40.61 12.41 -69.98
C THR A 129 40.34 13.52 -71.00
N PHE A 130 41.47 14.04 -71.51
CA PHE A 130 41.82 15.00 -72.58
C PHE A 130 40.96 14.99 -73.87
N PRO A 131 41.06 16.00 -74.78
CA PRO A 131 42.25 16.80 -75.18
C PRO A 131 42.34 18.24 -74.69
#